data_AF-A0A1I1U1L3-F1
#
_entry.id   AF-A0A1I1U1L3-F1
#
_cell.length_a   1.000
_cell.length_b   1.000
_cell.length_c   1.000
_cell.angle_alpha   90.00
_cell.angle_beta   90.00
_cell.angle_gamma   90.00
#
_symmetry.space_group_name_H-M   'P 1'
#
loop_
_entity.id
_entity.type
_entity.pdbx_description
1 polymer ?
#
loop_
_entity_poly.entity_id
_entity_poly.type
_entity_poly.pdbx_seq_one_letter_code
_entity_poly.pdbx_strand_id
1 'polypeptide(L)'
;MTACPAIIAVMISLEPLGTGVFLPAILIGYEAPGAVSLEHLNAALPPDGAIVRVFQQAGGDCMSYPTAFGALLRLEANRGRDGGPLDVLVRGLKAMSEDPDMETLRQYPVLRALVGTSGRSYESSELDSLARYLERFFDVPAFVSGLEAFVCFAPCDALEFFGGWNVLTCRLPTHDDARLTIYADTPGHHFDESNASELIRDDIRVFDAERLRAIADLGQRLGLPGRPSAFLSWENCE
;
A
#
# COMPACT_ATOMS: atom_id res chain seq x y z
N MET A 1 -36.34 -7.96 -0.92
CA MET A 1 -34.94 -8.44 -1.06
C MET A 1 -34.04 -7.40 -0.43
N THR A 2 -33.70 -7.61 0.83
CA THR A 2 -32.72 -6.81 1.57
C THR A 2 -31.34 -7.13 1.00
N ALA A 3 -30.65 -6.12 0.48
CA ALA A 3 -29.25 -6.26 0.08
C ALA A 3 -28.45 -6.72 1.30
N CYS A 4 -27.80 -7.88 1.19
CA CYS A 4 -26.82 -8.32 2.18
C CYS A 4 -25.71 -7.26 2.23
N PRO A 5 -25.27 -6.83 3.43
CA PRO A 5 -24.13 -5.94 3.53
C PRO A 5 -22.91 -6.67 2.95
N ALA A 6 -22.32 -6.11 1.90
CA ALA A 6 -21.05 -6.59 1.40
C ALA A 6 -20.03 -6.47 2.53
N ILE A 7 -19.33 -7.55 2.88
CA ILE A 7 -18.21 -7.45 3.81
C ILE A 7 -17.10 -6.69 3.06
N ILE A 8 -16.80 -5.45 3.49
CA ILE A 8 -15.77 -4.55 2.92
C ILE A 8 -14.46 -4.63 3.74
N ALA A 9 -14.39 -5.51 4.74
CA ALA A 9 -13.19 -5.71 5.54
C ALA A 9 -12.33 -6.82 4.92
N VAL A 10 -11.27 -6.43 4.20
CA VAL A 10 -10.25 -7.37 3.74
C VAL A 10 -8.89 -6.94 4.28
N MET A 11 -8.34 -7.74 5.18
CA MET A 11 -6.93 -7.69 5.50
C MET A 11 -6.15 -8.22 4.29
N ILE A 12 -5.75 -7.35 3.37
CA ILE A 12 -4.93 -7.79 2.23
C ILE A 12 -3.47 -7.81 2.69
N SER A 13 -3.03 -8.94 3.25
CA SER A 13 -1.60 -9.17 3.48
C SER A 13 -0.88 -9.26 2.14
N LEU A 14 -0.23 -8.17 1.72
CA LEU A 14 0.62 -8.19 0.54
C LEU A 14 1.94 -8.85 0.90
N GLU A 15 2.17 -10.05 0.39
CA GLU A 15 3.52 -10.60 0.35
C GLU A 15 4.21 -10.11 -0.93
N PRO A 16 5.55 -9.94 -0.93
CA PRO A 16 6.30 -9.46 -2.10
C PRO A 16 6.24 -10.40 -3.29
N LEU A 17 5.76 -11.64 -3.11
CA LEU A 17 5.71 -12.62 -4.18
C LEU A 17 4.57 -12.29 -5.16
N GLY A 18 4.95 -11.65 -6.26
CA GLY A 18 4.27 -11.74 -7.55
C GLY A 18 2.89 -11.10 -7.65
N THR A 19 2.43 -10.34 -6.65
CA THR A 19 1.04 -9.90 -6.70
C THR A 19 0.80 -8.98 -7.88
N GLY A 20 1.65 -8.00 -8.19
CA GLY A 20 1.53 -7.05 -9.32
C GLY A 20 0.17 -6.34 -9.47
N VAL A 21 -0.75 -6.63 -8.54
CA VAL A 21 -2.19 -6.47 -8.58
C VAL A 21 -2.56 -5.35 -7.63
N PHE A 22 -1.83 -5.16 -6.53
CA PHE A 22 -2.13 -4.11 -5.55
C PHE A 22 -1.10 -3.00 -5.52
N LEU A 23 0.14 -3.30 -5.88
CA LEU A 23 1.25 -2.35 -5.94
C LEU A 23 1.63 -2.06 -7.40
N PRO A 24 2.25 -0.90 -7.68
CA PRO A 24 2.59 0.18 -6.74
C PRO A 24 1.38 1.03 -6.30
N ALA A 25 1.45 1.56 -5.09
CA ALA A 25 0.36 2.34 -4.49
C ALA A 25 0.86 3.40 -3.49
N ILE A 26 0.00 4.39 -3.24
CA ILE A 26 0.11 5.27 -2.07
C ILE A 26 -0.76 4.68 -0.95
N LEU A 27 -0.20 4.49 0.24
CA LEU A 27 -0.95 4.13 1.44
C LEU A 27 -1.15 5.38 2.29
N ILE A 28 -2.39 5.67 2.66
CA ILE A 28 -2.72 6.72 3.64
C ILE A 28 -3.16 6.06 4.93
N GLY A 29 -2.39 6.22 6.00
CA GLY A 29 -2.55 5.35 7.15
C GLY A 29 -1.53 5.53 8.26
N TYR A 30 -1.35 4.48 9.04
CA TYR A 30 -0.40 4.45 10.15
C TYR A 30 0.59 3.31 9.96
N GLU A 31 1.87 3.58 10.20
CA GLU A 31 2.87 2.56 10.42
C GLU A 31 2.68 1.95 11.82
N ALA A 32 2.72 0.63 11.90
CA ALA A 32 2.54 -0.14 13.12
C ALA A 32 3.89 -0.35 13.83
N PRO A 33 4.05 0.08 15.10
CA PRO A 33 5.25 -0.26 15.86
C PRO A 33 5.19 -1.73 16.28
N GLY A 34 5.71 -2.63 15.43
CA GLY A 34 5.77 -4.07 15.68
C GLY A 34 4.45 -4.82 15.45
N ALA A 35 4.35 -6.01 16.05
CA ALA A 35 3.21 -6.90 15.86
C ALA A 35 1.95 -6.37 16.58
N VAL A 36 1.18 -5.51 15.93
CA VAL A 36 -0.22 -5.28 16.31
C VAL A 36 -0.96 -6.60 16.13
N SER A 37 -1.57 -7.11 17.21
CA SER A 37 -2.32 -8.36 17.13
C SER A 37 -3.49 -8.20 16.16
N LEU A 38 -3.67 -9.18 15.27
CA LEU A 38 -4.75 -9.18 14.30
C LEU A 38 -6.14 -9.23 14.96
N GLU A 39 -6.24 -9.74 16.19
CA GLU A 39 -7.46 -9.66 16.99
C GLU A 39 -7.84 -8.21 17.30
N HIS A 40 -6.88 -7.39 17.72
CA HIS A 40 -7.11 -5.95 17.92
C HIS A 40 -7.40 -5.25 16.59
N LEU A 41 -6.76 -5.68 15.49
CA LEU A 41 -7.07 -5.16 14.16
C LEU A 41 -8.52 -5.42 13.77
N ASN A 42 -8.94 -6.70 13.79
CA ASN A 42 -10.27 -7.14 13.40
C ASN A 42 -11.36 -6.50 14.27
N ALA A 43 -11.10 -6.31 15.58
CA ALA A 43 -12.02 -5.60 16.47
C ALA A 43 -12.10 -4.09 16.18
N ALA A 44 -11.04 -3.50 15.62
CA ALA A 44 -11.00 -2.07 15.29
C ALA A 44 -11.62 -1.75 13.93
N LEU A 45 -11.66 -2.71 12.99
CA LEU A 45 -12.18 -2.51 11.64
C LEU A 45 -13.64 -2.04 11.64
N PRO A 46 -13.99 -0.98 10.90
CA PRO A 46 -15.37 -0.60 10.69
C PRO A 46 -16.07 -1.61 9.75
N PRO A 47 -17.38 -1.86 9.92
CA PRO A 47 -18.13 -2.84 9.14
C PRO A 47 -18.15 -2.58 7.62
N ASP A 48 -17.96 -1.32 7.19
CA ASP A 48 -18.07 -0.89 5.78
C ASP A 48 -16.78 -0.28 5.21
N GLY A 49 -15.65 -0.40 5.91
CA GLY A 49 -14.38 0.25 5.52
C GLY A 49 -13.34 -0.70 4.97
N ALA A 50 -12.83 -0.38 3.77
CA ALA A 50 -11.68 -1.05 3.17
C ALA A 50 -10.41 -0.51 3.85
N ILE A 51 -9.98 -1.19 4.90
CA ILE A 51 -8.71 -0.90 5.56
C ILE A 51 -7.79 -2.05 5.22
N VAL A 52 -6.72 -1.72 4.49
CA VAL A 52 -5.75 -2.70 4.05
C VAL A 52 -4.56 -2.66 5.00
N ARG A 53 -4.19 -3.84 5.51
CA ARG A 53 -2.92 -4.07 6.20
C ARG A 53 -1.88 -4.45 5.16
N VAL A 54 -0.96 -3.56 4.81
CA VAL A 54 0.19 -3.92 3.99
C VAL A 54 1.27 -4.43 4.92
N PHE A 55 1.57 -5.73 4.82
CA PHE A 55 2.89 -6.22 5.19
C PHE A 55 3.81 -5.84 4.06
N GLN A 56 4.96 -5.28 4.37
CA GLN A 56 6.01 -5.23 3.38
C GLN A 56 7.08 -6.19 3.82
N GLN A 57 6.97 -7.41 3.31
CA GLN A 57 8.12 -8.29 3.25
C GLN A 57 8.90 -7.89 2.00
N ALA A 58 10.20 -7.62 2.14
CA ALA A 58 11.10 -7.70 1.00
C ALA A 58 11.61 -9.15 0.95
N GLY A 59 11.82 -9.70 -0.25
CA GLY A 59 12.54 -10.97 -0.40
C GLY A 59 13.93 -10.93 0.27
N GLY A 60 14.50 -12.10 0.56
CA GLY A 60 15.80 -12.32 1.21
C GLY A 60 15.90 -11.98 2.70
N ASP A 61 17.12 -11.93 3.23
CA ASP A 61 17.48 -11.64 4.64
C ASP A 61 17.12 -10.21 5.08
N CYS A 62 16.01 -9.65 4.59
CA CYS A 62 15.51 -8.37 5.01
C CYS A 62 15.16 -8.43 6.51
N MET A 63 15.89 -7.66 7.31
CA MET A 63 15.78 -7.67 8.77
C MET A 63 14.69 -6.71 9.30
N SER A 64 13.91 -6.07 8.43
CA SER A 64 12.89 -5.08 8.82
C SER A 64 11.67 -5.08 7.90
N TYR A 65 10.51 -5.40 8.47
CA TYR A 65 9.23 -5.50 7.76
C TYR A 65 8.27 -4.42 8.24
N PRO A 66 8.24 -3.22 7.62
CA PRO A 66 7.27 -2.22 7.99
C PRO A 66 5.87 -2.78 7.74
N THR A 67 5.00 -2.62 8.72
CA THR A 67 3.58 -2.92 8.59
C THR A 67 2.85 -1.59 8.62
N ALA A 68 1.97 -1.36 7.66
CA ALA A 68 1.13 -0.17 7.66
C ALA A 68 -0.35 -0.51 7.45
N PHE A 69 -1.22 0.31 8.04
CA PHE A 69 -2.68 0.14 7.98
C PHE A 69 -3.32 1.39 7.42
N GLY A 70 -4.17 1.25 6.40
CA GLY A 70 -4.85 2.42 5.86
C GLY A 70 -5.63 2.17 4.57
N ALA A 71 -5.87 3.26 3.85
CA ALA A 71 -6.42 3.21 2.50
C ALA A 71 -5.30 3.07 1.48
N LEU A 72 -5.46 2.14 0.54
CA LEU A 72 -4.56 2.00 -0.60
C LEU A 72 -5.10 2.75 -1.81
N LEU A 73 -4.28 3.61 -2.39
CA LEU A 73 -4.52 4.34 -3.62
C LEU A 73 -3.59 3.79 -4.69
N ARG A 74 -4.09 2.82 -5.46
CA ARG A 74 -3.30 2.20 -6.54
C ARG A 74 -2.94 3.22 -7.60
N LEU A 75 -1.66 3.28 -7.98
CA LEU A 75 -1.23 4.19 -9.06
C LEU A 75 -1.93 3.83 -10.38
N GLU A 76 -2.12 2.54 -10.67
CA GLU A 76 -2.81 2.08 -11.87
C GLU A 76 -4.29 2.47 -11.94
N ALA A 77 -4.98 2.58 -10.79
CA ALA A 77 -6.39 2.93 -10.75
C ALA A 77 -6.62 4.45 -10.85
N ASN A 78 -5.54 5.23 -10.76
CA ASN A 78 -5.54 6.69 -10.72
C ASN A 78 -4.92 7.33 -11.98
N ARG A 79 -4.77 6.55 -13.06
CA ARG A 79 -4.29 7.05 -14.36
C ARG A 79 -5.09 8.28 -14.80
N GLY A 80 -4.38 9.37 -15.10
CA GLY A 80 -4.96 10.59 -15.67
C GLY A 80 -5.50 11.60 -14.67
N ARG A 81 -5.36 11.40 -13.35
CA ARG A 81 -5.77 12.40 -12.35
C ARG A 81 -4.79 13.56 -12.19
N ASP A 82 -3.49 13.31 -12.38
CA ASP A 82 -2.45 14.26 -11.95
C ASP A 82 -1.57 14.78 -13.11
N GLY A 83 -2.06 14.70 -14.34
CA GLY A 83 -1.46 15.37 -15.51
C GLY A 83 -0.23 14.68 -16.13
N GLY A 84 0.40 13.70 -15.45
CA GLY A 84 1.55 12.95 -15.96
C GLY A 84 1.25 11.50 -16.40
N PRO A 85 2.15 10.85 -17.15
CA PRO A 85 1.96 9.48 -17.65
C PRO A 85 2.26 8.44 -16.57
N LEU A 86 1.34 8.25 -15.62
CA LEU A 86 1.49 7.28 -14.51
C LEU A 86 1.85 5.86 -14.97
N ASP A 87 1.46 5.45 -16.19
CA ASP A 87 1.83 4.16 -16.77
C ASP A 87 3.35 3.95 -16.88
N VAL A 88 4.09 5.03 -17.14
CA VAL A 88 5.56 5.02 -17.21
C VAL A 88 6.15 4.81 -15.82
N LEU A 89 5.60 5.49 -14.80
CA LEU A 89 6.01 5.31 -13.41
C LEU A 89 5.71 3.88 -12.93
N VAL A 90 4.48 3.41 -13.15
CA VAL A 90 4.06 2.06 -12.77
C VAL A 90 4.96 1.01 -13.40
N ARG A 91 5.27 1.14 -14.69
CA ARG A 91 6.19 0.23 -15.38
C ARG A 91 7.58 0.24 -14.75
N GLY A 92 8.10 1.42 -14.39
CA GLY A 92 9.40 1.54 -13.74
C GLY A 92 9.43 0.89 -12.35
N LEU A 93 8.41 1.14 -11.52
CA LEU A 93 8.29 0.56 -10.18
C LEU A 93 8.09 -0.96 -10.22
N LYS A 94 7.31 -1.48 -11.18
CA LYS A 94 7.16 -2.94 -11.40
C LYS A 94 8.44 -3.60 -11.90
N ALA A 95 9.35 -2.85 -12.54
CA ALA A 95 10.65 -3.38 -12.92
C ALA A 95 11.61 -3.51 -11.72
N MET A 96 11.24 -2.98 -10.55
CA MET A 96 11.98 -3.13 -9.29
C MET A 96 11.49 -4.33 -8.45
N SER A 97 10.48 -5.08 -8.91
CA SER A 97 9.95 -6.29 -8.24
C SER A 97 11.02 -7.40 -8.08
N GLU A 98 10.64 -8.53 -7.47
CA GLU A 98 11.50 -9.62 -6.95
C GLU A 98 12.76 -10.04 -7.74
N ASP A 99 12.68 -10.05 -9.06
CA ASP A 99 13.84 -10.15 -9.93
C ASP A 99 13.91 -8.85 -10.73
N PRO A 100 14.71 -7.85 -10.31
CA PRO A 100 14.67 -6.54 -10.94
C PRO A 100 15.03 -6.66 -12.42
N ASP A 101 14.14 -6.19 -13.29
CA ASP A 101 14.38 -6.16 -14.74
C ASP A 101 15.37 -5.04 -15.05
N MET A 102 16.66 -5.38 -14.95
CA MET A 102 17.76 -4.45 -15.17
C MET A 102 17.79 -3.88 -16.59
N GLU A 103 17.18 -4.54 -17.58
CA GLU A 103 17.07 -4.02 -18.94
C GLU A 103 16.02 -2.90 -19.00
N THR A 104 14.83 -3.14 -18.42
CA THR A 104 13.80 -2.11 -18.29
C THR A 104 14.28 -0.95 -17.42
N LEU A 105 14.95 -1.22 -16.29
CA LEU A 105 15.48 -0.21 -15.36
C LEU A 105 16.57 0.70 -15.96
N ARG A 106 17.23 0.32 -17.06
CA ARG A 106 18.12 1.26 -17.79
C ARG A 106 17.40 2.52 -18.26
N GLN A 107 16.09 2.45 -18.46
CA GLN A 107 15.25 3.60 -18.85
C GLN A 107 14.84 4.46 -17.64
N TYR A 108 15.06 3.96 -16.41
CA TYR A 108 14.65 4.59 -15.15
C TYR A 108 15.85 4.70 -14.20
N PRO A 109 16.86 5.55 -14.51
CA PRO A 109 18.13 5.57 -13.77
C PRO A 109 17.97 5.90 -12.28
N VAL A 110 16.95 6.68 -11.89
CA VAL A 110 16.64 6.96 -10.48
C VAL A 110 16.14 5.70 -9.77
N LEU A 111 15.20 4.97 -10.38
CA LEU A 111 14.66 3.73 -9.81
C LEU A 111 15.72 2.62 -9.77
N ARG A 112 16.56 2.52 -10.82
CA ARG A 112 17.69 1.60 -10.89
C ARG A 112 18.71 1.81 -9.75
N ALA A 113 18.83 3.02 -9.21
CA ALA A 113 19.73 3.28 -8.10
C ALA A 113 19.19 2.79 -6.75
N LEU A 114 17.91 2.41 -6.68
CA LEU A 114 17.19 2.02 -5.46
C LEU A 114 16.92 0.51 -5.36
N VAL A 115 17.45 -0.29 -6.29
CA VAL A 115 17.38 -1.77 -6.26
C VAL A 115 18.67 -2.36 -5.68
N GLY A 116 18.59 -3.58 -5.12
CA GLY A 116 19.74 -4.26 -4.51
C GLY A 116 20.22 -3.62 -3.22
N THR A 117 19.34 -2.91 -2.51
CA THR A 117 19.64 -2.25 -1.23
C THR A 117 19.13 -3.11 -0.08
N SER A 118 19.84 -4.18 0.29
CA SER A 118 19.38 -5.10 1.33
C SER A 118 19.37 -4.44 2.72
N GLY A 119 18.19 -4.17 3.28
CA GLY A 119 17.93 -3.65 4.63
C GLY A 119 18.42 -2.23 4.93
N ARG A 120 18.91 -1.49 3.93
CA ARG A 120 19.53 -0.16 4.13
C ARG A 120 18.52 0.97 3.95
N SER A 121 18.37 1.82 4.98
CA SER A 121 17.60 3.07 4.83
C SER A 121 18.15 3.93 3.69
N TYR A 122 17.24 4.53 2.92
CA TYR A 122 17.61 5.48 1.87
C TYR A 122 18.25 6.73 2.48
N GLU A 123 19.33 7.19 1.86
CA GLU A 123 19.96 8.47 2.15
C GLU A 123 19.07 9.63 1.70
N SER A 124 19.23 10.81 2.31
CA SER A 124 18.48 12.01 1.90
C SER A 124 18.65 12.35 0.42
N SER A 125 19.84 12.12 -0.15
CA SER A 125 20.13 12.33 -1.56
C SER A 125 19.34 11.38 -2.50
N GLU A 126 19.12 10.15 -2.06
CA GLU A 126 18.31 9.14 -2.77
C GLU A 126 16.83 9.52 -2.71
N LEU A 127 16.34 9.90 -1.52
CA LEU A 127 14.98 10.39 -1.32
C LEU A 127 14.69 11.66 -2.16
N ASP A 128 15.59 12.64 -2.15
CA ASP A 128 15.47 13.86 -2.94
C ASP A 128 15.45 13.58 -4.45
N SER A 129 16.20 12.57 -4.89
CA SER A 129 16.25 12.17 -6.29
C SER A 129 14.97 11.43 -6.70
N LEU A 130 14.43 10.59 -5.82
CA LEU A 130 13.14 9.94 -5.99
C LEU A 130 12.00 10.97 -6.04
N ALA A 131 11.99 11.95 -5.13
CA ALA A 131 10.97 13.01 -5.11
C ALA A 131 10.94 13.79 -6.44
N ARG A 132 12.09 14.30 -6.89
CA ARG A 132 12.23 14.98 -8.19
C ARG A 132 11.83 14.11 -9.38
N TYR A 133 12.03 12.81 -9.29
CA TYR A 133 11.58 11.87 -10.32
C TYR A 133 10.05 11.75 -10.32
N LEU A 134 9.43 11.64 -9.14
CA LEU A 134 7.98 11.47 -9.00
C LEU A 134 7.17 12.73 -9.31
N GLU A 135 7.71 13.92 -9.04
CA GLU A 135 7.12 15.24 -9.40
C GLU A 135 6.80 15.39 -10.89
N ARG A 136 7.37 14.53 -11.74
CA ARG A 136 7.05 14.47 -13.18
C ARG A 136 5.70 13.81 -13.47
N PHE A 137 5.10 13.14 -12.50
CA PHE A 137 3.91 12.31 -12.65
C PHE A 137 2.72 12.82 -11.85
N PHE A 138 2.95 13.31 -10.63
CA PHE A 138 1.94 13.88 -9.74
C PHE A 138 2.63 14.77 -8.69
N ASP A 139 1.86 15.60 -7.99
CA ASP A 139 2.38 16.41 -6.87
C ASP A 139 2.73 15.50 -5.69
N VAL A 140 3.93 15.65 -5.14
CA VAL A 140 4.49 14.73 -4.15
C VAL A 140 4.91 15.50 -2.90
N PRO A 141 4.46 15.12 -1.69
CA PRO A 141 5.03 15.67 -0.47
C PRO A 141 6.53 15.32 -0.37
N ALA A 142 7.30 16.11 0.37
CA ALA A 142 8.70 15.75 0.65
C ALA A 142 8.79 14.37 1.33
N PHE A 143 9.89 13.66 1.16
CA PHE A 143 10.15 12.40 1.87
C PHE A 143 10.89 12.64 3.19
N VAL A 144 10.61 11.83 4.21
CA VAL A 144 11.31 11.90 5.52
C VAL A 144 12.12 10.65 5.84
N SER A 145 11.71 9.50 5.32
CA SER A 145 12.42 8.24 5.51
C SER A 145 12.00 7.25 4.42
N GLY A 146 12.81 6.22 4.22
CA GLY A 146 12.42 5.09 3.39
C GLY A 146 13.41 3.94 3.50
N LEU A 147 12.91 2.76 3.19
CA LEU A 147 13.63 1.49 3.18
C LEU A 147 12.97 0.60 2.14
N GLU A 148 13.75 -0.03 1.25
CA GLU A 148 13.35 -1.17 0.40
C GLU A 148 11.88 -1.17 -0.04
N ALA A 149 11.52 -0.37 -1.03
CA ALA A 149 10.15 -0.21 -1.53
C ALA A 149 9.13 0.51 -0.64
N PHE A 150 9.49 0.92 0.57
CA PHE A 150 8.60 1.67 1.47
C PHE A 150 9.19 3.04 1.72
N VAL A 151 8.51 4.09 1.33
CA VAL A 151 8.98 5.46 1.56
C VAL A 151 7.90 6.27 2.24
N CYS A 152 8.25 6.88 3.36
CA CYS A 152 7.38 7.71 4.16
C CYS A 152 7.47 9.17 3.70
N PHE A 153 6.31 9.75 3.42
CA PHE A 153 6.18 11.18 3.17
C PHE A 153 6.26 11.98 4.47
N ALA A 154 6.74 13.22 4.37
CA ALA A 154 6.68 14.19 5.42
C ALA A 154 5.23 14.43 5.86
N PRO A 155 4.99 14.83 7.12
CA PRO A 155 3.67 15.24 7.57
C PRO A 155 3.06 16.29 6.62
N CYS A 156 1.92 15.95 6.03
CA CYS A 156 1.23 16.77 5.02
C CYS A 156 -0.29 16.67 5.21
N ASP A 157 -1.05 17.51 4.49
CA ASP A 157 -2.49 17.33 4.36
C ASP A 157 -2.77 16.32 3.25
N ALA A 158 -3.13 15.08 3.61
CA ALA A 158 -3.38 14.02 2.65
C ALA A 158 -4.49 14.37 1.64
N LEU A 159 -5.46 15.22 2.00
CA LEU A 159 -6.54 15.62 1.09
C LEU A 159 -6.07 16.63 0.04
N GLU A 160 -5.04 17.42 0.33
CA GLU A 160 -4.45 18.36 -0.63
C GLU A 160 -3.78 17.61 -1.79
N PHE A 161 -3.06 16.53 -1.49
CA PHE A 161 -2.28 15.77 -2.47
C PHE A 161 -3.07 14.64 -3.12
N PHE A 162 -3.90 13.92 -2.35
CA PHE A 162 -4.52 12.68 -2.79
C PHE A 162 -6.05 12.74 -2.80
N GLY A 163 -6.64 13.90 -2.50
CA GLY A 163 -8.07 14.12 -2.53
C GLY A 163 -8.67 13.75 -3.88
N GLY A 164 -9.71 12.90 -3.85
CA GLY A 164 -10.39 12.41 -5.04
C GLY A 164 -9.76 11.16 -5.66
N TRP A 165 -8.57 10.72 -5.28
CA TRP A 165 -7.98 9.49 -5.81
C TRP A 165 -8.84 8.27 -5.49
N ASN A 166 -8.91 7.33 -6.41
CA ASN A 166 -9.62 6.07 -6.24
C ASN A 166 -8.93 5.23 -5.17
N VAL A 167 -9.72 4.82 -4.17
CA VAL A 167 -9.33 3.93 -3.09
C VAL A 167 -9.64 2.50 -3.53
N LEU A 168 -8.67 1.60 -3.37
CA LEU A 168 -8.89 0.18 -3.52
C LEU A 168 -9.92 -0.28 -2.50
N THR A 169 -11.04 -0.82 -3.00
CA THR A 169 -11.98 -1.57 -2.18
C THR A 169 -12.08 -2.99 -2.69
N CYS A 170 -12.23 -3.94 -1.77
CA CYS A 170 -12.32 -5.35 -2.10
C CYS A 170 -13.55 -5.96 -1.42
N ARG A 171 -14.18 -6.89 -2.12
CA ARG A 171 -15.32 -7.67 -1.65
C ARG A 171 -15.07 -9.14 -1.92
N LEU A 172 -15.50 -9.98 -0.99
CA LEU A 172 -15.52 -11.42 -1.18
C LEU A 172 -16.75 -11.82 -2.01
N PRO A 173 -16.60 -12.70 -3.02
CA PRO A 173 -17.73 -13.25 -3.76
C PRO A 173 -18.52 -14.22 -2.86
N THR A 174 -19.45 -13.69 -2.05
CA THR A 174 -20.51 -14.40 -1.31
C THR A 174 -20.12 -15.58 -0.39
N HIS A 175 -20.32 -15.39 0.92
CA HIS A 175 -20.68 -16.33 2.03
C HIS A 175 -20.46 -17.85 1.95
N ASP A 176 -19.51 -18.40 1.20
CA ASP A 176 -18.94 -19.68 1.61
C ASP A 176 -17.85 -19.39 2.65
N ASP A 177 -18.14 -19.79 3.90
CA ASP A 177 -17.32 -19.69 5.13
C ASP A 177 -15.90 -20.29 5.03
N ALA A 178 -15.36 -20.53 3.84
CA ALA A 178 -14.39 -21.60 3.62
C ALA A 178 -12.96 -21.17 3.29
N ARG A 179 -12.59 -19.88 3.45
CA ARG A 179 -11.16 -19.47 3.38
C ARG A 179 -10.80 -18.40 4.40
N LEU A 180 -11.03 -18.70 5.68
CA LEU A 180 -10.11 -18.22 6.71
C LEU A 180 -8.78 -18.95 6.49
N THR A 181 -7.91 -18.37 5.68
CA THR A 181 -6.56 -18.90 5.53
C THR A 181 -5.79 -18.50 6.78
N ILE A 182 -5.46 -19.47 7.61
CA ILE A 182 -4.64 -19.24 8.79
C ILE A 182 -3.23 -18.92 8.32
N TYR A 183 -2.85 -17.65 8.35
CA TYR A 183 -1.47 -17.24 8.11
C TYR A 183 -0.78 -17.02 9.45
N ALA A 184 0.37 -17.68 9.65
CA ALA A 184 1.14 -17.61 10.91
C ALA A 184 0.26 -17.76 12.17
N ASP A 185 -0.52 -18.86 12.24
CA ASP A 185 -1.41 -19.21 13.36
C ASP A 185 -2.56 -18.21 13.64
N THR A 186 -2.97 -17.40 12.65
CA THR A 186 -4.00 -16.38 12.85
C THR A 186 -5.19 -16.48 11.89
N PRO A 187 -6.45 -16.46 12.38
CA PRO A 187 -7.63 -16.45 11.52
C PRO A 187 -7.84 -15.08 10.84
N GLY A 188 -7.79 -15.07 9.51
CA GLY A 188 -8.13 -13.94 8.65
C GLY A 188 -8.25 -14.35 7.18
N HIS A 189 -8.69 -13.47 6.31
CA HIS A 189 -8.58 -13.69 4.86
C HIS A 189 -7.21 -13.16 4.41
N HIS A 190 -6.37 -14.03 3.87
CA HIS A 190 -5.07 -13.68 3.31
C HIS A 190 -5.16 -13.74 1.78
N PHE A 191 -4.59 -12.75 1.09
CA PHE A 191 -4.58 -12.71 -0.36
C PHE A 191 -3.20 -12.44 -0.95
N ASP A 192 -2.73 -13.37 -1.79
CA ASP A 192 -1.46 -13.35 -2.53
C ASP A 192 -1.73 -13.51 -4.04
N GLU A 193 -0.69 -13.65 -4.86
CA GLU A 193 -0.84 -13.87 -6.30
C GLU A 193 -1.72 -15.10 -6.64
N SER A 194 -1.62 -16.16 -5.83
CA SER A 194 -2.31 -17.43 -6.10
C SER A 194 -3.84 -17.33 -5.95
N ASN A 195 -4.33 -16.37 -5.17
CA ASN A 195 -5.75 -16.25 -4.83
C ASN A 195 -6.30 -14.81 -4.96
N ALA A 196 -5.51 -13.81 -5.34
CA ALA A 196 -5.98 -12.43 -5.52
C ALA A 196 -7.10 -12.28 -6.56
N SER A 197 -7.19 -13.22 -7.51
CA SER A 197 -8.30 -13.30 -8.49
C SER A 197 -9.67 -13.59 -7.84
N GLU A 198 -9.69 -14.09 -6.60
CA GLU A 198 -10.90 -14.36 -5.83
C GLU A 198 -11.48 -13.09 -5.22
N LEU A 199 -10.72 -11.98 -5.19
CA LEU A 199 -11.20 -10.69 -4.74
C LEU A 199 -11.95 -9.96 -5.85
N ILE A 200 -13.20 -9.60 -5.57
CA ILE A 200 -13.90 -8.59 -6.36
C ILE A 200 -13.34 -7.23 -5.95
N ARG A 201 -12.51 -6.66 -6.82
CA ARG A 201 -11.95 -5.31 -6.64
C ARG A 201 -12.89 -4.27 -7.20
N ASP A 202 -13.16 -3.23 -6.43
CA ASP A 202 -13.79 -2.01 -6.92
C ASP A 202 -12.90 -0.80 -6.61
N ASP A 203 -12.52 -0.06 -7.65
CA ASP A 203 -11.79 1.21 -7.53
C ASP A 203 -12.74 2.41 -7.74
N ILE A 204 -14.00 2.28 -7.28
CA ILE A 204 -15.07 3.26 -7.55
C ILE A 204 -15.13 4.35 -6.47
N ARG A 205 -14.71 4.02 -5.24
CA ARG A 205 -14.74 4.98 -4.14
C ARG A 205 -13.52 5.89 -4.22
N VAL A 206 -13.73 7.17 -3.91
CA VAL A 206 -12.65 8.15 -3.85
C VAL A 206 -12.17 8.37 -2.43
N PHE A 207 -10.95 8.87 -2.31
CA PHE A 207 -10.34 9.31 -1.07
C PHE A 207 -10.85 10.72 -0.76
N ASP A 208 -11.51 10.87 0.39
CA ASP A 208 -12.13 12.11 0.81
C ASP A 208 -12.09 12.28 2.34
N ALA A 209 -12.68 13.36 2.85
CA ALA A 209 -12.70 13.67 4.28
C ALA A 209 -13.47 12.64 5.14
N GLU A 210 -14.39 11.86 4.57
CA GLU A 210 -15.04 10.75 5.27
C GLU A 210 -14.05 9.59 5.44
N ARG A 211 -13.33 9.23 4.38
CA ARG A 211 -12.34 8.13 4.43
C ARG A 211 -11.17 8.50 5.33
N LEU A 212 -10.67 9.74 5.27
CA LEU A 212 -9.61 10.20 6.15
C LEU A 212 -10.03 10.14 7.64
N ARG A 213 -11.28 10.51 7.96
CA ARG A 213 -11.82 10.36 9.32
C ARG A 213 -11.90 8.90 9.75
N ALA A 214 -12.36 8.01 8.88
CA ALA A 214 -12.41 6.58 9.18
C ALA A 214 -11.01 5.99 9.46
N ILE A 215 -9.98 6.44 8.73
CA ILE A 215 -8.58 6.04 8.98
C ILE A 215 -8.09 6.59 10.32
N ALA A 216 -8.39 7.86 10.63
CA ALA A 216 -8.03 8.44 11.93
C ALA A 216 -8.70 7.73 13.11
N ASP A 217 -9.98 7.37 12.97
CA ASP A 217 -10.74 6.61 13.98
C ASP A 217 -10.14 5.21 14.17
N LEU A 218 -9.68 4.56 13.10
CA LEU A 218 -8.92 3.31 13.19
C LEU A 218 -7.64 3.52 14.01
N GLY A 219 -6.84 4.52 13.68
CA GLY A 219 -5.60 4.83 14.41
C GLY A 219 -5.84 4.97 15.91
N GLN A 220 -6.91 5.69 16.29
CA GLN A 220 -7.31 5.84 17.70
C GLN A 220 -7.68 4.49 18.35
N ARG A 221 -8.46 3.65 17.67
CA ARG A 221 -8.85 2.32 18.18
C ARG A 221 -7.65 1.38 18.35
N LEU A 222 -6.65 1.53 17.49
CA LEU A 222 -5.39 0.79 17.56
C LEU A 222 -4.37 1.41 18.54
N GLY A 223 -4.71 2.53 19.19
CA GLY A 223 -3.80 3.24 20.08
C GLY A 223 -2.59 3.87 19.36
N LEU A 224 -2.69 4.09 18.05
CA LEU A 224 -1.64 4.69 17.23
C LEU A 224 -1.71 6.22 17.36
N PRO A 225 -0.64 6.87 17.86
CA PRO A 225 -0.66 8.29 18.10
C PRO A 225 -0.55 9.10 16.80
N GLY A 226 -1.09 10.32 16.82
CA GLY A 226 -0.90 11.29 15.75
C GLY A 226 -1.90 11.20 14.59
N ARG A 227 -1.55 11.86 13.49
CA ARG A 227 -2.35 11.92 12.27
C ARG A 227 -1.92 10.81 11.30
N PRO A 228 -2.80 10.36 10.39
CA PRO A 228 -2.40 9.45 9.31
C PRO A 228 -1.26 10.06 8.49
N SER A 229 -0.26 9.26 8.19
CA SER A 229 0.84 9.55 7.27
C SER A 229 0.51 9.02 5.87
N ALA A 230 1.27 9.46 4.88
CA ALA A 230 1.26 8.88 3.55
C ALA A 230 2.54 8.08 3.32
N PHE A 231 2.45 7.00 2.54
CA PHE A 231 3.59 6.16 2.17
C PHE A 231 3.52 5.78 0.70
N LEU A 232 4.63 5.85 -0.02
CA LEU A 232 4.76 5.21 -1.32
C LEU A 232 5.25 3.78 -1.10
N SER A 233 4.54 2.81 -1.69
CA SER A 233 4.88 1.40 -1.62
C SER A 233 4.91 0.77 -3.01
N TRP A 234 5.93 -0.05 -3.27
CA TRP A 234 6.03 -0.91 -4.46
C TRP A 234 6.56 -2.30 -4.08
N GLU A 235 6.70 -3.19 -5.04
CA GLU A 235 7.38 -4.48 -4.81
C GLU A 235 8.88 -4.26 -4.98
N ASN A 236 9.69 -4.64 -3.99
CA ASN A 236 11.14 -4.65 -4.12
C ASN A 236 11.71 -5.86 -3.40
N CYS A 237 12.92 -6.19 -3.79
CA CYS A 237 13.64 -7.38 -3.35
C CYS A 237 15.14 -7.18 -3.31
N GLU A 238 15.73 -8.02 -2.47
CA GLU A 238 16.78 -8.96 -2.85
C GLU A 238 16.60 -10.23 -2.03
#